data_AF-A0A9D7K0V2-F1
#
_entry.id   AF-A0A9D7K0V2-F1
#
_cell.length_a   1.000
_cell.length_b   1.000
_cell.length_c   1.000
_cell.angle_alpha   90.00
_cell.angle_beta   90.00
_cell.angle_gamma   90.00
#
_symmetry.space_group_name_H-M   'P 1'
#
loop_
_entity.id
_entity.type
_entity.pdbx_description
1 polymer ?
#
loop_
_entity_poly.entity_id
_entity_poly.type
_entity_poly.pdbx_seq_one_letter_code
_entity_poly.pdbx_strand_id
1 'polypeptide(L)' 'MNADMLIAQRPGTGCPPSEMNQIVGRIAHRAIAAGELVLHEMLLDSVAGSR' A
#
# COMPACT_ATOMS: atom_id res chain seq x y z
N MET A 1 -1.10 -7.24 -0.16
CA MET A 1 -2.18 -6.26 -0.38
C MET A 1 -2.79 -6.53 -1.73
N ASN A 2 -4.11 -6.62 -1.81
CA ASN A 2 -4.84 -6.72 -3.09
C ASN A 2 -5.34 -5.33 -3.52
N ALA A 3 -5.54 -5.10 -4.82
CA ALA A 3 -6.05 -3.84 -5.35
C ALA A 3 -7.43 -3.49 -4.77
N ASP A 4 -8.29 -4.48 -4.54
CA ASP A 4 -9.63 -4.31 -3.97
C ASP A 4 -9.62 -3.82 -2.50
N MET A 5 -8.46 -3.87 -1.84
CA MET A 5 -8.29 -3.37 -0.46
C MET A 5 -7.97 -1.87 -0.40
N LEU A 6 -7.73 -1.23 -1.56
CA LEU A 6 -7.27 0.15 -1.66
C LEU A 6 -8.32 1.03 -2.33
N ILE A 7 -8.43 2.27 -1.86
CA ILE A 7 -9.24 3.31 -2.49
C ILE A 7 -8.42 4.61 -2.59
N ALA A 8 -8.47 5.25 -3.75
CA ALA A 8 -7.88 6.58 -3.92
C ALA A 8 -8.89 7.64 -3.46
N GLN A 9 -8.58 8.37 -2.39
CA GLN A 9 -9.47 9.39 -1.82
C GLN A 9 -8.71 10.71 -1.59
N ARG A 10 -9.42 11.84 -1.74
CA ARG A 10 -8.94 13.17 -1.37
C ARG A 10 -9.71 13.67 -0.14
N PRO A 11 -9.10 14.49 0.73
CA PRO A 11 -7.67 14.81 0.79
C PRO A 11 -6.87 13.65 1.42
N GLY A 12 -5.59 13.52 1.08
CA GLY A 12 -4.72 12.52 1.69
C GLY A 12 -3.25 12.81 1.39
N THR A 13 -2.39 12.62 2.39
CA THR A 13 -0.92 12.75 2.29
C THR A 13 -0.22 11.39 2.37
N GLY A 14 -0.97 10.31 2.18
CA GLY A 14 -0.45 8.95 2.13
C GLY A 14 0.19 8.63 0.78
N CYS A 15 0.30 7.34 0.45
CA CYS A 15 0.83 6.93 -0.85
C CYS A 15 -0.06 7.46 -2.00
N PRO A 16 0.54 8.05 -3.04
CA PRO A 16 -0.21 8.56 -4.17
C PRO A 16 -0.76 7.43 -5.04
N PRO A 17 -1.91 7.63 -5.72
CA PRO A 17 -2.49 6.60 -6.60
C PRO A 17 -1.57 6.17 -7.76
N SER A 18 -0.65 7.03 -8.19
CA SER A 18 0.37 6.71 -9.21
C SER A 18 1.32 5.59 -8.78
N GLU A 19 1.43 5.32 -7.49
CA GLU A 19 2.32 4.31 -6.90
C GLU A 19 1.56 3.06 -6.48
N MET A 20 0.25 2.96 -6.75
CA MET A 20 -0.59 1.84 -6.35
C MET A 20 -0.05 0.49 -6.84
N ASN A 21 0.54 0.43 -8.05
CA ASN A 21 1.17 -0.77 -8.58
C ASN A 21 2.39 -1.24 -7.77
N GLN A 22 3.06 -0.33 -7.05
CA GLN A 22 4.19 -0.67 -6.19
C GLN A 22 3.73 -1.20 -4.83
N ILE A 23 2.48 -0.92 -4.45
CA ILE A 23 1.88 -1.30 -3.16
C ILE A 23 1.16 -2.65 -3.28
N VAL A 24 0.47 -2.87 -4.41
CA VAL A 24 -0.20 -4.14 -4.69
C VAL A 24 0.83 -5.27 -4.68
N GLY A 25 0.51 -6.36 -3.98
CA GLY A 25 1.43 -7.47 -3.74
C GLY A 25 2.30 -7.33 -2.49
N ARG A 26 2.54 -6.12 -1.97
CA ARG A 26 3.31 -5.93 -0.72
C ARG A 26 2.53 -6.40 0.52
N ILE A 27 3.25 -6.78 1.56
CA ILE A 27 2.67 -7.21 2.84
C ILE A 27 2.80 -6.06 3.84
N ALA A 28 1.73 -5.75 4.57
CA ALA A 28 1.81 -4.78 5.66
C ALA A 28 2.50 -5.41 6.89
N HIS A 29 3.43 -4.70 7.51
CA HIS A 29 4.13 -5.20 8.71
C HIS A 29 3.30 -5.03 10.01
N ARG A 30 2.17 -4.32 9.92
CA ARG A 30 1.17 -4.17 10.97
C ARG A 30 -0.25 -4.17 10.39
N ALA A 31 -1.24 -4.33 11.26
CA ALA A 31 -2.63 -4.15 10.88
C ALA A 31 -2.89 -2.69 10.43
N ILE A 32 -3.73 -2.55 9.41
CA ILE A 32 -4.20 -1.28 8.84
C ILE A 32 -5.72 -1.29 8.94
N ALA A 33 -6.29 -0.27 9.57
CA ALA A 33 -7.73 -0.15 9.72
C ALA A 33 -8.40 0.27 8.39
N ALA A 34 -9.68 -0.06 8.23
CA ALA A 34 -10.45 0.45 7.10
C ALA A 34 -10.51 1.98 7.15
N GLY A 35 -10.17 2.65 6.04
CA GLY A 35 -10.10 4.11 5.94
C GLY A 35 -8.81 4.74 6.50
N GLU A 36 -7.89 3.94 7.04
CA GLU A 36 -6.56 4.43 7.41
C GLU A 36 -5.71 4.73 6.17
N LEU A 37 -4.90 5.78 6.24
CA LEU A 37 -3.97 6.13 5.16
C LEU A 37 -2.85 5.08 5.08
N VAL A 38 -2.66 4.53 3.88
CA VAL A 38 -1.51 3.67 3.60
C VAL A 38 -0.26 4.52 3.41
N LEU A 39 0.82 4.15 4.13
CA LEU A 39 2.14 4.76 4.03
C LEU A 39 3.19 3.70 3.63
N HIS A 40 4.26 4.11 2.95
CA HIS A 40 5.32 3.22 2.50
C HIS A 40 6.00 2.46 3.66
N GLU A 41 6.22 3.16 4.78
CA GLU A 41 6.80 2.59 5.99
C GLU A 41 5.98 1.45 6.58
N MET A 42 4.67 1.39 6.30
CA MET A 42 3.78 0.31 6.76
C MET A 42 3.94 -0.99 5.97
N LEU A 43 4.70 -0.96 4.88
CA LEU A 43 4.85 -2.08 3.95
C LEU A 43 6.22 -2.71 4.10
N LEU A 44 6.26 -4.04 4.20
CA LEU A 44 7.51 -4.79 4.10
C LEU A 44 8.11 -4.58 2.70
N ASP A 45 9.43 -4.42 2.65
CA ASP A 45 10.16 -4.43 1.38
C ASP A 45 9.96 -5.81 0.76
N SER A 46 9.41 -5.80 -0.45
CA SER A 46 9.34 -7.02 -1.23
C SER A 46 10.76 -7.36 -1.60
N VAL A 47 11.28 -8.47 -1.08
CA VAL A 47 12.50 -9.06 -1.62
C VAL A 47 12.18 -9.33 -3.08
N ALA A 48 12.78 -8.55 -3.98
CA ALA A 48 12.70 -8.74 -5.41
C ALA A 48 13.43 -10.05 -5.76
N GLY A 49 12.75 -11.17 -5.50
CA GLY A 49 13.10 -12.49 -5.98
C GLY A 49 12.44 -12.73 -7.33
N SER A 50 13.20 -12.42 -8.39
CA SER A 50 13.20 -13.08 -9.70
C SER A 50 11.85 -13.25 -10.43
N ARG A 51 11.65 -12.42 -11.46
CA ARG A 51 11.52 -12.84 -12.87
C ARG A 51 11.55 -11.62 -13.79
#